data_AF-A0A914CBD0-F1
#
_entry.id   AF-A0A914CBD0-F1
#
_cell.length_a   1.000
_cell.length_b   1.000
_cell.length_c   1.000
_cell.angle_alpha   90.00
_cell.angle_beta   90.00
_cell.angle_gamma   90.00
#
_symmetry.space_group_name_H-M   'P 1'
#
loop_
_entity.id
_entity.type
_entity.pdbx_description
1 polymer ?
#
loop_
_entity_poly.entity_id
_entity_poly.type
_entity_poly.pdbx_seq_one_letter_code
_entity_poly.pdbx_strand_id
1 'polypeptide(L)'
;MLKEHCCCGRIHTGALIIGYLILIFGIIGLLASVVTGNGRGIVSNVLNALVGGCILYADKYQKPGGYLPHLILAGIGIAIYTVGIALFVIMAIFVPGTLSNYIQDYGYEAQDNDREIDPKTASRGMLLFVAAVLAFIDWISIYLWMVVYRAYQLMKGVEEDGRRQTYQGV
;
A
#
# COMPACT_ATOMS: atom_id res chain seq x y z
N MET A 1 2.97 39.40 -8.24
CA MET A 1 2.29 38.30 -8.93
C MET A 1 3.31 37.57 -9.80
N LEU A 2 4.11 36.69 -9.19
CA LEU A 2 5.09 35.89 -9.91
C LEU A 2 4.40 34.61 -10.39
N LYS A 3 4.14 34.55 -11.70
CA LYS A 3 3.85 33.32 -12.45
C LYS A 3 5.14 32.50 -12.52
N GLU A 4 5.50 31.84 -11.43
CA GLU A 4 6.53 30.80 -11.49
C GLU A 4 5.91 29.55 -12.13
N HIS A 5 6.61 29.04 -13.14
CA HIS A 5 6.18 27.90 -13.94
C HIS A 5 5.89 26.68 -13.04
N CYS A 6 4.59 26.34 -12.98
CA CYS A 6 3.98 25.29 -12.19
C CYS A 6 4.48 23.87 -12.54
N CYS A 7 5.66 23.46 -12.05
CA CYS A 7 5.99 22.03 -11.96
C CYS A 7 5.21 21.32 -10.83
N CYS A 8 4.57 22.09 -9.93
CA CYS A 8 3.80 21.57 -8.79
C CYS A 8 2.42 21.00 -9.17
N GLY A 9 1.89 21.33 -10.36
CA GLY A 9 0.60 20.79 -10.82
C GLY A 9 0.60 19.26 -10.89
N ARG A 10 1.73 18.67 -11.26
CA ARG A 10 1.87 17.21 -11.46
C ARG A 10 1.79 16.42 -10.14
N ILE A 11 2.19 17.00 -9.02
CA ILE A 11 2.17 16.35 -7.70
C ILE A 11 0.75 16.34 -7.13
N HIS A 12 0.01 17.46 -7.28
CA HIS A 12 -1.41 17.51 -6.93
C HIS A 12 -2.24 16.49 -7.72
N THR A 13 -1.99 16.40 -9.04
CA THR A 13 -2.67 15.40 -9.88
C THR A 13 -2.42 13.97 -9.41
N GLY A 14 -1.20 13.65 -8.96
CA GLY A 14 -0.88 12.32 -8.43
C GLY A 14 -1.66 11.97 -7.16
N ALA A 15 -1.71 12.89 -6.20
CA ALA A 15 -2.44 12.68 -4.95
C ALA A 15 -3.97 12.58 -5.18
N LEU A 16 -4.51 13.36 -6.11
CA LEU A 16 -5.91 13.25 -6.54
C LEU A 16 -6.23 11.88 -7.15
N ILE A 17 -5.40 11.40 -8.08
CA ILE A 17 -5.57 10.08 -8.69
C ILE A 17 -5.58 8.99 -7.62
N ILE A 18 -4.64 9.05 -6.67
CA ILE A 18 -4.57 8.10 -5.55
C ILE A 18 -5.84 8.18 -4.69
N GLY A 19 -6.31 9.38 -4.36
CA GLY A 19 -7.54 9.59 -3.60
C GLY A 19 -8.76 8.97 -4.28
N TYR A 20 -8.92 9.17 -5.58
CA TYR A 20 -10.01 8.55 -6.36
C TYR A 20 -9.89 7.04 -6.44
N LEU A 21 -8.70 6.50 -6.68
CA LEU A 21 -8.49 5.04 -6.71
C LEU A 21 -8.87 4.40 -5.38
N ILE A 22 -8.39 4.96 -4.26
CA ILE A 22 -8.71 4.45 -2.92
C ILE A 22 -10.22 4.50 -2.66
N LEU A 23 -10.89 5.59 -3.04
CA LEU A 23 -12.32 5.74 -2.86
C LEU A 23 -13.11 4.71 -3.70
N ILE A 24 -12.75 4.55 -4.97
CA ILE A 24 -13.39 3.59 -5.89
C ILE A 24 -13.20 2.16 -5.39
N PHE A 25 -11.96 1.76 -5.06
CA PHE A 25 -11.68 0.42 -4.53
C PHE A 25 -12.37 0.19 -3.18
N GLY A 26 -12.44 1.20 -2.32
CA GLY A 26 -13.17 1.14 -1.06
C GLY A 26 -14.67 0.89 -1.27
N ILE A 27 -15.30 1.59 -2.21
CA ILE A 27 -16.73 1.41 -2.51
C ILE A 27 -17.00 0.04 -3.14
N ILE A 28 -16.20 -0.39 -4.12
CA ILE A 28 -16.34 -1.70 -4.76
C ILE A 28 -16.14 -2.82 -3.73
N GLY A 29 -15.09 -2.72 -2.90
CA GLY A 29 -14.82 -3.68 -1.84
C GLY A 29 -15.91 -3.71 -0.78
N LEU A 30 -16.51 -2.56 -0.46
CA LEU A 30 -17.63 -2.47 0.46
C LEU A 30 -18.86 -3.23 -0.07
N LEU A 31 -19.23 -3.01 -1.32
CA LEU A 31 -20.34 -3.73 -1.96
C LEU A 31 -20.10 -5.24 -1.95
N ALA A 32 -18.89 -5.68 -2.31
CA ALA A 32 -18.52 -7.10 -2.27
C ALA A 32 -18.59 -7.68 -0.85
N SER A 33 -18.16 -6.92 0.16
CA SER A 33 -18.17 -7.35 1.57
C SER A 33 -19.60 -7.45 2.13
N VAL A 34 -20.50 -6.55 1.70
CA VAL A 34 -21.92 -6.60 2.06
C VAL A 34 -22.60 -7.82 1.46
N VAL A 35 -22.35 -8.11 0.17
CA VAL A 35 -22.92 -9.28 -0.52
C VAL A 35 -22.46 -10.60 0.12
N THR A 36 -21.20 -10.66 0.57
CA THR A 36 -20.62 -11.86 1.20
C THR A 36 -20.88 -11.95 2.70
N GLY A 37 -21.50 -10.94 3.33
CA GLY A 37 -21.71 -10.90 4.78
C GLY A 37 -20.42 -10.79 5.60
N ASN A 38 -19.30 -10.38 4.99
CA ASN A 38 -18.01 -10.30 5.66
C ASN A 38 -17.88 -9.00 6.47
N GLY A 39 -18.26 -9.05 7.75
CA GLY A 39 -18.21 -7.91 8.67
C GLY A 39 -16.83 -7.23 8.76
N ARG A 40 -15.74 -8.01 8.76
CA ARG A 40 -14.36 -7.46 8.76
C ARG A 40 -14.07 -6.72 7.46
N GLY A 41 -14.51 -7.27 6.33
CA GLY A 41 -14.41 -6.64 5.02
C GLY A 41 -15.17 -5.31 4.97
N ILE A 42 -16.37 -5.26 5.53
CA ILE A 42 -17.19 -4.03 5.59
C ILE A 42 -16.42 -2.93 6.31
N VAL A 43 -15.94 -3.19 7.54
CA VAL A 43 -15.23 -2.18 8.33
C VAL A 43 -13.97 -1.69 7.61
N SER A 44 -13.16 -2.60 7.07
CA SER A 44 -11.94 -2.23 6.34
C SER A 44 -12.23 -1.37 5.11
N ASN A 45 -13.28 -1.68 4.35
CA ASN A 45 -13.62 -0.96 3.13
C ASN A 45 -14.29 0.40 3.41
N VAL A 46 -15.06 0.52 4.49
CA VAL A 46 -15.55 1.81 4.98
C VAL A 46 -14.38 2.71 5.36
N LEU A 47 -13.40 2.20 6.10
CA LEU A 47 -12.20 2.96 6.45
C LEU A 47 -11.43 3.40 5.21
N ASN A 48 -11.24 2.52 4.23
CA ASN A 48 -10.60 2.88 2.96
C ASN A 48 -11.36 4.00 2.22
N ALA A 49 -12.69 3.90 2.12
CA ALA A 49 -13.51 4.94 1.49
C ALA A 49 -13.40 6.28 2.22
N LEU A 50 -13.41 6.27 3.55
CA LEU A 50 -13.21 7.47 4.37
C LEU A 50 -11.83 8.09 4.15
N VAL A 51 -10.78 7.28 4.13
CA VAL A 51 -9.40 7.73 3.87
C VAL A 51 -9.28 8.36 2.48
N GLY A 52 -9.84 7.73 1.45
CA GLY A 52 -9.90 8.29 0.10
C GLY A 52 -10.65 9.61 0.07
N GLY A 53 -11.78 9.70 0.78
CA GLY A 53 -12.56 10.92 0.95
C GLY A 53 -11.78 12.04 1.65
N CYS A 54 -11.00 11.73 2.68
CA CYS A 54 -10.15 12.69 3.38
C CYS A 54 -9.08 13.29 2.45
N ILE A 55 -8.46 12.48 1.60
CA ILE A 55 -7.48 12.95 0.59
C ILE A 55 -8.15 13.92 -0.39
N LEU A 56 -9.31 13.55 -0.93
CA LEU A 56 -10.05 14.40 -1.87
C LEU A 56 -10.55 15.69 -1.20
N TYR A 57 -10.97 15.62 0.06
CA TYR A 57 -11.34 16.79 0.86
C TYR A 57 -10.13 17.71 1.07
N ALA A 58 -8.97 17.14 1.42
CA ALA A 58 -7.74 17.89 1.65
C ALA A 58 -7.33 18.68 0.41
N ASP A 59 -7.41 18.05 -0.77
CA ASP A 59 -7.11 18.68 -2.05
C ASP A 59 -8.11 19.79 -2.40
N LYS A 60 -9.42 19.49 -2.31
CA LYS A 60 -10.49 20.41 -2.65
C LYS A 60 -10.48 21.68 -1.80
N TYR A 61 -10.21 21.56 -0.50
CA TYR A 61 -10.21 22.68 0.44
C TYR A 61 -8.81 23.20 0.76
N GLN A 62 -7.77 22.68 0.11
CA GLN A 62 -6.37 23.06 0.34
C GLN A 62 -6.00 22.99 1.84
N LYS A 63 -6.50 21.96 2.55
CA LYS A 63 -6.26 21.75 3.97
C LYS A 63 -5.31 20.56 4.16
N PRO A 64 -4.02 20.77 4.49
CA PRO A 64 -3.04 19.69 4.57
C PRO A 64 -3.39 18.64 5.62
N GLY A 65 -4.14 19.02 6.67
CA GLY A 65 -4.59 18.10 7.72
C GLY A 65 -5.39 16.90 7.21
N GLY A 66 -6.07 17.00 6.06
CA GLY A 66 -6.86 15.89 5.51
C GLY A 66 -6.02 14.76 4.90
N TYR A 67 -4.73 14.96 4.63
CA TYR A 67 -3.83 13.88 4.18
C TYR A 67 -3.32 13.01 5.34
N LEU A 68 -3.37 13.51 6.58
CA LEU A 68 -2.82 12.84 7.75
C LEU A 68 -3.41 11.44 8.02
N PRO A 69 -4.74 11.21 7.94
CA PRO A 69 -5.31 9.89 8.18
C PRO A 69 -4.73 8.84 7.24
N HIS A 70 -4.58 9.18 5.96
CA HIS A 70 -3.94 8.29 4.98
C HIS A 70 -2.48 8.02 5.33
N LEU A 71 -1.70 9.08 5.58
CA LEU A 71 -0.26 8.95 5.83
C LEU A 71 0.04 8.10 7.07
N ILE A 72 -0.75 8.26 8.14
CA ILE A 72 -0.60 7.50 9.38
C ILE A 72 -1.00 6.03 9.14
N LEU A 73 -2.20 5.78 8.60
CA LEU A 73 -2.70 4.42 8.40
C LEU A 73 -1.85 3.63 7.40
N ALA A 74 -1.52 4.22 6.26
CA ALA A 74 -0.67 3.59 5.25
C ALA A 74 0.77 3.43 5.73
N GLY A 75 1.32 4.39 6.49
CA GLY A 75 2.66 4.29 7.07
C GLY A 75 2.77 3.12 8.07
N ILE A 76 1.79 2.98 8.97
CA ILE A 76 1.70 1.83 9.88
C ILE A 76 1.53 0.52 9.10
N GLY A 77 0.66 0.51 8.09
CA GLY A 77 0.41 -0.66 7.24
C GLY A 77 1.67 -1.14 6.52
N ILE A 78 2.40 -0.23 5.88
CA ILE A 78 3.68 -0.49 5.22
C ILE A 78 4.67 -1.07 6.23
N ALA A 79 4.85 -0.43 7.39
CA ALA A 79 5.80 -0.93 8.40
C ALA A 79 5.48 -2.38 8.85
N ILE A 80 4.20 -2.68 9.12
CA ILE A 80 3.76 -4.04 9.47
C ILE A 80 4.01 -5.00 8.31
N TYR A 81 3.72 -4.59 7.08
CA TYR A 81 3.85 -5.42 5.89
C TYR A 81 5.30 -5.74 5.56
N THR A 82 6.20 -4.74 5.60
CA THR A 82 7.64 -4.92 5.40
C THR A 82 8.23 -5.87 6.45
N VAL A 83 7.86 -5.73 7.74
CA VAL A 83 8.29 -6.67 8.78
C VAL A 83 7.75 -8.07 8.53
N GLY A 84 6.49 -8.19 8.11
CA GLY A 84 5.86 -9.45 7.75
C GLY A 84 6.56 -10.17 6.60
N ILE A 85 6.91 -9.45 5.53
CA ILE A 85 7.67 -9.99 4.40
C ILE A 85 9.06 -10.44 4.86
N ALA A 86 9.76 -9.64 5.67
CA ALA A 86 11.08 -10.00 6.18
C ALA A 86 11.02 -11.30 6.99
N LEU A 87 10.06 -11.44 7.90
CA LEU A 87 9.84 -12.67 8.67
C LEU A 87 9.48 -13.86 7.77
N PHE A 88 8.63 -13.64 6.76
CA PHE A 88 8.26 -14.67 5.79
C PHE A 88 9.48 -15.18 4.99
N VAL A 89 10.35 -14.28 4.53
CA VAL A 89 11.59 -14.63 3.82
C VAL A 89 12.55 -15.40 4.73
N ILE A 90 12.71 -14.96 5.98
CA ILE A 90 13.52 -15.68 6.98
C ILE A 90 12.98 -17.10 7.16
N MET A 91 11.67 -17.25 7.38
CA MET A 91 11.05 -18.58 7.51
C MET A 91 11.25 -19.44 6.25
N ALA A 92 11.13 -18.86 5.06
CA ALA A 92 11.32 -19.58 3.79
C ALA A 92 12.76 -20.07 3.59
N ILE A 93 13.76 -19.33 4.08
CA ILE A 93 15.18 -19.69 3.98
C ILE A 93 15.55 -20.72 5.06
N PHE A 94 15.13 -20.50 6.30
CA PHE A 94 15.58 -21.26 7.47
C PHE A 94 14.69 -22.47 7.83
N VAL A 95 13.44 -22.52 7.35
CA VAL A 95 12.51 -23.63 7.60
C VAL A 95 12.07 -24.32 6.30
N PRO A 96 13.01 -24.95 5.56
CA PRO A 96 12.66 -25.64 4.33
C PRO A 96 11.93 -26.99 4.55
N GLY A 97 11.87 -27.49 5.79
CA GLY A 97 11.41 -28.84 6.10
C GLY A 97 9.89 -29.01 6.23
N THR A 98 9.14 -27.98 6.63
CA THR A 98 7.70 -28.12 6.96
C THR A 98 6.81 -28.17 5.72
N LEU A 99 7.14 -27.40 4.67
CA LEU A 99 6.39 -27.41 3.40
C LEU A 99 6.71 -28.63 2.53
N SER A 100 7.96 -29.12 2.55
CA SER A 100 8.36 -30.35 1.85
C SER A 100 7.52 -31.54 2.32
N ASN A 101 7.31 -31.68 3.63
CA ASN A 101 6.52 -32.77 4.19
C ASN A 101 5.02 -32.62 3.89
N TYR A 102 4.50 -31.39 3.86
CA TYR A 102 3.09 -31.13 3.52
C TYR A 102 2.76 -31.37 2.04
N ILE A 103 3.70 -31.11 1.13
CA ILE A 103 3.54 -31.40 -0.32
C ILE A 103 3.64 -32.91 -0.58
N GLN A 104 4.48 -33.63 0.17
CA GLN A 104 4.61 -35.08 0.06
C GLN A 104 3.36 -35.82 0.56
N ASP A 105 2.71 -35.34 1.63
CA ASP A 105 1.50 -35.94 2.20
C ASP A 105 0.21 -35.68 1.37
N TYR A 106 0.16 -34.63 0.54
CA TYR A 106 -1.09 -34.22 -0.14
C TYR A 106 -1.17 -34.48 -1.66
N GLY A 107 -0.19 -35.14 -2.28
CA GLY A 107 -0.41 -35.77 -3.59
C GLY A 107 0.71 -35.62 -4.62
N TYR A 108 1.77 -36.40 -4.48
CA TYR A 108 2.67 -36.68 -5.60
C TYR A 108 2.89 -38.19 -5.74
N GLU A 109 1.82 -38.94 -6.06
CA GLU A 109 1.89 -40.26 -6.70
C GLU A 109 2.11 -40.12 -8.23
N ALA A 110 2.82 -39.09 -8.69
CA ALA A 110 3.12 -38.92 -10.10
C ALA A 110 4.36 -39.74 -10.48
N GLN A 111 4.09 -41.00 -10.82
CA GLN A 111 4.44 -41.61 -12.10
C GLN A 111 5.89 -41.48 -12.60
N ASP A 112 6.57 -42.63 -12.65
CA ASP A 112 7.73 -42.98 -13.49
C ASP A 112 8.01 -41.97 -14.62
N ASN A 113 9.07 -41.17 -14.48
CA ASN A 113 9.82 -40.56 -15.59
C ASN A 113 11.08 -39.83 -15.07
N ASP A 114 12.21 -40.55 -15.00
CA ASP A 114 13.63 -40.21 -15.27
C ASP A 114 14.18 -38.76 -15.17
N ARG A 115 13.55 -37.83 -14.46
CA ARG A 115 14.13 -36.56 -14.06
C ARG A 115 13.76 -36.28 -12.61
N GLU A 116 14.63 -36.74 -11.73
CA GLU A 116 14.58 -36.53 -10.28
C GLU A 116 14.82 -35.03 -9.96
N ILE A 117 13.83 -34.18 -10.25
CA ILE A 117 13.85 -32.79 -9.79
C ILE A 117 13.55 -32.85 -8.30
N ASP A 118 14.57 -32.63 -7.47
CA ASP A 118 14.43 -32.60 -6.02
C ASP A 118 13.27 -31.65 -5.62
N PRO A 119 12.15 -32.16 -5.08
CA PRO A 119 10.94 -31.38 -4.78
C PRO A 119 11.22 -30.27 -3.75
N LYS A 120 12.31 -30.38 -2.98
CA LYS A 120 12.79 -29.34 -2.07
C LYS A 120 13.32 -28.11 -2.80
N THR A 121 13.85 -28.28 -4.00
CA THR A 121 14.38 -27.18 -4.81
C THR A 121 13.24 -26.44 -5.54
N ALA A 122 12.25 -27.17 -6.06
CA ALA A 122 11.09 -26.58 -6.73
C ALA A 122 10.22 -25.75 -5.77
N SER A 123 9.94 -26.26 -4.56
CA SER A 123 9.14 -25.56 -3.54
C SER A 123 9.82 -24.30 -3.00
N ARG A 124 11.15 -24.33 -2.78
CA ARG A 124 11.92 -23.14 -2.40
C ARG A 124 11.90 -22.06 -3.49
N GLY A 125 12.04 -22.45 -4.76
CA GLY A 125 11.97 -21.52 -5.89
C GLY A 125 10.63 -20.78 -5.95
N MET A 126 9.52 -21.50 -5.75
CA MET A 126 8.18 -20.90 -5.73
C MET A 126 8.00 -19.93 -4.54
N LEU A 127 8.46 -20.29 -3.34
CA LEU A 127 8.38 -19.41 -2.17
C LEU A 127 9.18 -18.12 -2.34
N LEU A 128 10.39 -18.21 -2.88
CA LEU A 128 11.22 -17.04 -3.18
C LEU A 128 10.58 -16.16 -4.26
N PHE A 129 9.94 -16.76 -5.27
CA PHE A 129 9.20 -16.01 -6.28
C PHE A 129 8.02 -15.25 -5.65
N VAL A 130 7.21 -15.90 -4.81
CA VAL A 130 6.10 -15.23 -4.10
C VAL A 130 6.64 -14.10 -3.21
N ALA A 131 7.72 -14.33 -2.47
CA ALA A 131 8.33 -13.29 -1.65
C ALA A 131 8.81 -12.09 -2.48
N ALA A 132 9.41 -12.32 -3.65
CA ALA A 132 9.83 -11.26 -4.56
C ALA A 132 8.65 -10.44 -5.08
N VAL A 133 7.52 -11.08 -5.40
CA VAL A 133 6.28 -10.39 -5.81
C VAL A 133 5.73 -9.53 -4.67
N LEU A 134 5.69 -10.06 -3.45
CA LEU A 134 5.21 -9.30 -2.28
C LEU A 134 6.12 -8.10 -1.98
N ALA A 135 7.44 -8.26 -2.08
CA ALA A 135 8.40 -7.17 -1.93
C ALA A 135 8.24 -6.10 -3.03
N PHE A 136 7.95 -6.50 -4.25
CA PHE A 136 7.66 -5.57 -5.35
C PHE A 136 6.37 -4.77 -5.11
N ILE A 137 5.33 -5.42 -4.59
CA ILE A 137 4.09 -4.74 -4.20
C ILE A 137 4.36 -3.74 -3.06
N ASP A 138 5.12 -4.13 -2.03
CA ASP A 138 5.49 -3.24 -0.93
C ASP A 138 6.27 -2.02 -1.43
N TRP A 139 7.19 -2.22 -2.37
CA TRP A 139 7.94 -1.13 -3.01
C TRP A 139 7.03 -0.14 -3.75
N ILE A 140 6.02 -0.62 -4.48
CA ILE A 140 5.00 0.23 -5.11
C ILE A 140 4.20 0.98 -4.04
N SER A 141 3.80 0.32 -2.96
CA SER A 141 3.06 0.94 -1.85
C SER A 141 3.86 2.07 -1.19
N ILE A 142 5.16 1.87 -0.95
CA ILE A 142 6.08 2.90 -0.45
C ILE A 142 6.15 4.08 -1.42
N TYR A 143 6.28 3.81 -2.72
CA TYR A 143 6.33 4.87 -3.72
C TYR A 143 5.04 5.72 -3.72
N LEU A 144 3.87 5.09 -3.71
CA LEU A 144 2.58 5.80 -3.64
C LEU A 144 2.44 6.61 -2.35
N TRP A 145 2.85 6.05 -1.22
CA TRP A 145 2.87 6.76 0.06
C TRP A 145 3.77 8.00 0.02
N MET A 146 4.96 7.89 -0.58
CA MET A 146 5.89 9.01 -0.76
C MET A 146 5.32 10.12 -1.65
N VAL A 147 4.52 9.79 -2.67
CA VAL A 147 3.83 10.77 -3.51
C VAL A 147 2.83 11.58 -2.68
N VAL A 148 2.00 10.90 -1.88
CA VAL A 148 1.03 11.58 -0.99
C VAL A 148 1.74 12.39 0.09
N TYR A 149 2.85 11.88 0.63
CA TYR A 149 3.66 12.59 1.62
C TYR A 149 4.27 13.87 1.05
N ARG A 150 4.78 13.84 -0.19
CA ARG A 150 5.27 15.05 -0.86
C ARG A 150 4.15 16.07 -1.08
N ALA A 151 2.95 15.63 -1.46
CA ALA A 151 1.81 16.53 -1.61
C ALA A 151 1.45 17.21 -0.27
N TYR A 152 1.42 16.44 0.82
CA TYR A 152 1.21 16.97 2.17
C TYR A 152 2.25 18.03 2.57
N GLN A 153 3.55 17.73 2.37
CA GLN A 153 4.64 18.65 2.69
C GLN A 153 4.54 19.96 1.89
N LEU A 154 4.19 19.87 0.60
CA LEU A 154 4.02 21.05 -0.26
C LEU A 154 2.92 21.98 0.27
N MET A 155 1.75 21.45 0.60
CA MET A 155 0.64 22.26 1.13
C MET A 155 0.92 22.83 2.52
N LYS A 156 1.60 22.06 3.38
CA LYS A 156 1.99 22.54 4.71
C LYS A 156 2.95 23.74 4.61
N GLY A 157 3.91 23.69 3.68
CA GLY A 157 4.83 24.82 3.46
C GLY A 157 4.11 26.10 3.05
N VAL A 158 3.14 26.00 2.13
CA VAL A 158 2.33 27.15 1.69
C VAL A 158 1.52 27.76 2.85
N GLU A 159 0.96 26.92 3.72
CA GLU A 159 0.18 27.39 4.88
C GLU A 159 1.06 28.16 5.89
N GLU A 160 2.29 27.71 6.12
CA GLU A 160 3.24 28.35 7.03
C GLU A 160 3.74 29.70 6.49
N ASP A 161 4.01 29.79 5.18
CA ASP A 161 4.44 31.03 4.53
C ASP A 161 3.31 32.09 4.50
N GLY A 162 2.07 31.67 4.23
CA GLY A 162 0.90 32.54 4.30
C GLY A 162 0.66 33.10 5.71
N ARG A 163 0.85 32.27 6.74
CA ARG A 163 0.79 32.75 8.14
C ARG A 163 1.89 33.78 8.43
N ARG A 164 3.14 33.54 8.01
CA ARG A 164 4.26 34.47 8.24
C ARG A 164 4.03 35.86 7.63
N GLN A 165 3.48 35.93 6.42
CA GLN A 165 3.15 37.22 5.78
C GLN A 165 2.05 38.00 6.54
N THR A 166 1.12 37.28 7.17
CA THR A 166 0.05 37.91 7.96
C THR A 166 0.58 38.55 9.25
N TYR A 167 1.62 37.96 9.86
CA TYR A 167 2.25 38.49 11.08
C TYR A 167 3.26 39.62 10.84
N GLN A 168 3.79 39.79 9.62
CA GLN A 168 4.69 40.90 9.29
C GLN A 168 3.96 42.17 8.80
N GLY A 169 2.66 42.08 8.56
CA GLY A 169 1.82 43.20 8.10
C GLY A 169 1.02 43.89 9.22
N VAL A 170 1.28 43.58 10.48
CA VAL A 170 0.69 44.18 11.68
C VAL A 170 1.81 44.83 12.50
#